data_AF-A0A0D2PES4-F1
#
_entry.id   AF-A0A0D2PES4-F1
#
_cell.length_a   1.000
_cell.length_b   1.000
_cell.length_c   1.000
_cell.angle_alpha   90.00
_cell.angle_beta   90.00
_cell.angle_gamma   90.00
#
_symmetry.space_group_name_H-M   'P 1'
#
loop_
_entity.id
_entity.type
_entity.pdbx_description
1 polymer ?
#
loop_
_entity_poly.entity_id
_entity_poly.type
_entity_poly.pdbx_seq_one_letter_code
_entity_poly.pdbx_strand_id
1 'polypeptide(L)' 'MNALSRREEETLLKATKAYALKECDDVVKEFATCASGRTVSVAWSCRKDLERVQECMVQL' A
#
# COMPACT_ATOMS: atom_id res chain seq x y z
N MET A 1 7.60 27.06 -4.33
CA MET A 1 7.11 25.86 -3.62
C MET A 1 6.91 26.25 -2.17
N ASN A 2 5.66 26.34 -1.71
CA ASN A 2 5.39 26.54 -0.29
C ASN A 2 5.63 25.21 0.41
N ALA A 3 6.41 25.22 1.49
CA ALA A 3 6.57 24.03 2.32
C ALA A 3 5.23 23.75 2.99
N LEU A 4 4.73 22.53 2.83
CA LEU A 4 3.55 22.07 3.56
C LEU A 4 3.88 22.03 5.06
N SER A 5 2.91 22.37 5.90
CA SER A 5 3.03 22.05 7.32
C SER A 5 2.95 20.54 7.52
N ARG A 6 3.55 20.00 8.59
CA ARG A 6 3.53 18.55 8.87
C ARG A 6 2.10 17.96 8.88
N ARG A 7 1.11 18.74 9.33
CA ARG A 7 -0.29 18.31 9.37
C ARG A 7 -0.89 18.16 7.97
N GLU A 8 -0.55 19.09 7.08
CA GLU A 8 -1.00 19.04 5.68
C GLU A 8 -0.34 17.88 4.95
N GLU A 9 0.96 17.65 5.18
CA GLU A 9 1.68 16.50 4.62
C GLU A 9 1.09 15.17 5.10
N GLU A 10 0.82 15.01 6.40
CA GLU A 10 0.16 13.81 6.92
C GLU A 10 -1.24 13.60 6.34
N THR A 11 -2.00 14.68 6.17
CA THR A 11 -3.35 14.63 5.59
C THR A 11 -3.28 14.19 4.13
N LEU A 12 -2.34 14.75 3.37
CA LEU A 12 -2.09 14.43 1.98
C LEU A 12 -1.65 12.97 1.85
N LEU A 13 -0.67 12.52 2.65
CA LEU A 13 -0.21 11.13 2.67
C LEU A 13 -1.34 10.15 2.97
N LYS A 14 -2.22 10.45 3.94
CA LYS A 14 -3.38 9.62 4.27
C LYS A 14 -4.38 9.57 3.12
N ALA A 15 -4.69 10.71 2.52
CA ALA A 15 -5.61 10.79 1.39
C ALA A 15 -5.08 10.02 0.17
N THR A 16 -3.82 10.23 -0.20
CA THR A 16 -3.16 9.54 -1.31
C THR A 16 -3.10 8.04 -1.06
N LYS A 17 -2.75 7.60 0.16
CA LYS A 17 -2.74 6.17 0.50
C LYS A 17 -4.12 5.54 0.39
N ALA A 18 -5.16 6.22 0.88
CA ALA A 18 -6.53 5.72 0.79
C ALA A 18 -7.03 5.63 -0.65
N TYR A 19 -6.64 6.58 -1.50
CA TYR A 19 -6.91 6.54 -2.94
C TYR A 19 -6.18 5.39 -3.62
N ALA A 20 -4.86 5.26 -3.42
CA ALA A 20 -4.05 4.20 -4.00
C ALA A 20 -4.53 2.80 -3.59
N LEU A 21 -4.96 2.64 -2.34
CA LEU A 21 -5.54 1.38 -1.85
C LEU A 21 -6.84 1.01 -2.58
N LYS A 22 -7.66 1.98 -2.99
CA LYS A 22 -8.90 1.73 -3.72
C LYS A 22 -8.65 1.37 -5.19
N GLU A 23 -7.73 2.07 -5.84
CA GLU A 23 -7.36 1.77 -7.24
C GLU A 23 -6.69 0.40 -7.36
N CYS A 24 -5.87 0.02 -6.37
CA CYS A 24 -5.15 -1.25 -6.34
C CYS A 24 -5.89 -2.37 -5.57
N ASP A 25 -7.20 -2.26 -5.40
CA ASP A 25 -7.97 -3.17 -4.54
C ASP A 25 -7.83 -4.65 -4.93
N ASP A 26 -7.73 -4.95 -6.23
CA ASP A 26 -7.58 -6.33 -6.73
C ASP A 26 -6.26 -6.96 -6.29
N VAL A 27 -5.12 -6.27 -6.48
CA VAL A 27 -3.81 -6.79 -6.04
C VAL A 27 -3.66 -6.79 -4.52
N VAL A 28 -4.31 -5.85 -3.83
CA VAL A 28 -4.35 -5.82 -2.36
C VAL A 28 -5.13 -7.00 -1.81
N LYS A 29 -6.23 -7.41 -2.45
CA LYS A 29 -6.99 -8.62 -2.08
C LYS A 29 -6.18 -9.90 -2.24
N GLU A 30 -5.39 -10.02 -3.31
CA GLU A 30 -4.48 -11.15 -3.50
C GLU A 30 -3.44 -11.23 -2.37
N PHE A 31 -2.80 -10.11 -2.06
CA PHE A 31 -1.86 -10.03 -0.94
C PHE A 31 -2.52 -10.35 0.40
N ALA A 32 -3.73 -9.83 0.66
CA ALA A 32 -4.49 -10.09 1.89
C ALA A 32 -4.88 -11.59 2.01
N THR A 33 -5.16 -12.23 0.88
CA THR A 33 -5.43 -13.68 0.83
C THR A 33 -4.17 -14.47 1.18
N CYS A 34 -3.01 -14.11 0.64
CA CYS A 34 -1.74 -14.76 1.00
C CYS A 34 -1.34 -14.52 2.46
N ALA A 35 -1.55 -13.30 2.96
CA ALA A 35 -1.22 -12.91 4.33
C ALA A 35 -2.18 -13.50 5.38
N SER A 36 -3.41 -13.86 4.98
CA SER A 36 -4.38 -14.47 5.88
C SER A 36 -3.85 -15.79 6.45
N GLY A 37 -3.75 -15.86 7.78
CA GLY A 37 -3.25 -17.03 8.50
C GLY A 37 -1.72 -17.11 8.62
N ARG A 38 -0.98 -16.12 8.11
CA ARG A 38 0.48 -16.01 8.28
C ARG A 38 0.78 -14.77 9.13
N THR A 39 1.46 -14.95 10.26
CA THR A 39 1.86 -13.82 11.14
C THR A 39 3.34 -13.49 11.03
N VAL A 40 4.19 -14.51 10.90
CA VAL A 40 5.65 -14.33 10.85
C VAL A 40 6.18 -14.50 9.42
N SER A 41 5.57 -15.38 8.63
CA SER A 41 6.10 -15.79 7.33
C SER A 41 5.66 -14.95 6.14
N VAL A 42 4.83 -13.93 6.35
CA VAL A 42 4.29 -13.07 5.29
C VAL A 42 5.41 -12.41 4.48
N ALA A 43 6.43 -11.90 5.17
CA ALA A 43 7.51 -11.11 4.58
C ALA A 43 8.27 -11.86 3.47
N TRP A 44 8.36 -13.19 3.54
CA TRP A 44 8.98 -14.01 2.48
C TRP A 44 7.97 -14.79 1.65
N SER A 45 6.87 -15.28 2.25
CA SER A 45 5.90 -16.13 1.55
C SER A 45 5.05 -15.35 0.56
N CYS A 46 4.70 -14.10 0.90
CA CYS A 46 3.83 -13.23 0.11
C CYS A 46 4.61 -12.08 -0.54
N ARG A 47 5.93 -12.21 -0.64
CA ARG A 47 6.82 -11.18 -1.16
C ARG A 47 6.44 -10.74 -2.57
N LYS A 48 6.08 -11.69 -3.45
CA LYS A 48 5.68 -11.41 -4.83
C LYS A 48 4.38 -10.62 -4.90
N ASP A 49 3.40 -10.95 -4.06
CA ASP A 49 2.12 -10.25 -4.00
C ASP A 49 2.32 -8.84 -3.41
N LEU A 50 3.22 -8.69 -2.43
CA LEU A 50 3.62 -7.40 -1.90
C LEU A 50 4.30 -6.51 -2.96
N GLU A 51 5.20 -7.08 -3.77
CA GLU A 51 5.86 -6.37 -4.89
C GLU A 51 4.81 -5.84 -5.89
N ARG A 52 3.78 -6.63 -6.25
CA ARG A 52 2.67 -6.16 -7.12
C ARG A 52 1.86 -5.03 -6.52
N VAL A 53 1.56 -5.11 -5.21
CA VAL A 53 0.87 -4.03 -4.50
C VAL A 53 1.70 -2.75 -4.54
N GLN A 54 3.02 -2.86 -4.33
CA GLN A 54 3.93 -1.71 -4.41
C GLN A 54 3.98 -1.12 -5.82
N GLU A 55 4.14 -1.95 -6.85
CA GLU A 55 4.14 -1.52 -8.25
C GLU A 55 2.85 -0.77 -8.62
N CYS A 56 1.70 -1.22 -8.14
CA CYS A 56 0.43 -0.55 -8.38
C CYS A 56 0.29 0.78 -7.60
N MET A 57 0.75 0.81 -6.35
CA MET A 57 0.64 2.00 -5.50
C MET A 57 1.59 3.14 -5.87
N VAL A 58 2.73 2.82 -6.49
CA VAL A 58 3.69 3.81 -6.97
C VAL A 58 3.13 4.45 -8.25
N GLN A 59 2.58 5.65 -8.12
CA GLN A 59 2.28 6.53 -9.25
C GLN A 59 3.59 7.25 -9.61
N LEU A 60 4.30 6.76 -10.64
CA LEU A 60 5.49 7.41 -11.23
C LEU A 60 5.12 8.69 -11.99
#